data_AF-A0A6I1NNU7-F1
#
_entry.id   AF-A0A6I1NNU7-F1
#
_cell.length_a   1.000
_cell.length_b   1.000
_cell.length_c   1.000
_cell.angle_alpha   90.00
_cell.angle_beta   90.00
_cell.angle_gamma   90.00
#
_symmetry.space_group_name_H-M   'P 1'
#
loop_
_entity.id
_entity.type
_entity.pdbx_description
1 polymer ?
#
loop_
_entity_poly.entity_id
_entity_poly.type
_entity_poly.pdbx_seq_one_letter_code
_entity_poly.pdbx_strand_id
1 'polypeptide(L)' 'MPATVLVLVETINDYLPIREHQGFHLILAPTPAERAQAIASHGSRIDAVLTRGPLGLTADEIAALPALK' A
#
# COMPACT_ATOMS: atom_id res chain seq x y z
N MET A 1 -8.84 14.64 2.28
CA MET A 1 -8.11 14.10 1.11
C MET A 1 -8.32 12.60 1.11
N PRO A 2 -8.42 11.95 -0.07
CA PRO A 2 -8.52 10.49 -0.15
C PRO A 2 -7.29 9.85 0.52
N ALA A 3 -7.48 8.79 1.29
CA ALA A 3 -6.36 8.06 1.90
C ALA A 3 -5.63 7.25 0.82
N THR A 4 -4.30 7.25 0.87
CA THR A 4 -3.45 6.47 -0.04
C THR A 4 -3.15 5.12 0.57
N VAL A 5 -3.45 4.05 -0.17
CA VAL A 5 -3.28 2.67 0.28
C VAL A 5 -2.28 1.95 -0.61
N LEU A 6 -1.21 1.44 -0.01
CA LEU A 6 -0.26 0.55 -0.69
C LEU A 6 -0.81 -0.87 -0.70
N VAL A 7 -0.91 -1.51 -1.86
CA VAL A 7 -1.48 -2.85 -2.03
C VAL A 7 -0.39 -3.83 -2.44
N LEU A 8 -0.12 -4.82 -1.60
CA LEU A 8 0.98 -5.79 -1.78
C LEU A 8 0.55 -7.15 -2.33
N VAL A 9 -0.66 -7.25 -2.86
CA VAL A 9 -1.34 -8.52 -3.12
C VAL A 9 -1.91 -8.53 -4.53
N GLU A 10 -1.53 -9.54 -5.32
CA GLU A 10 -2.00 -9.71 -6.70
C GLU A 10 -3.50 -10.04 -6.80
N THR A 11 -4.06 -10.67 -5.76
CA THR A 11 -5.37 -11.34 -5.82
C THR A 11 -6.58 -10.44 -5.49
N ILE A 12 -6.42 -9.12 -5.41
CA ILE A 12 -7.55 -8.19 -5.15
C ILE A 12 -8.06 -7.56 -6.44
N ASN A 13 -7.57 -7.94 -7.63
CA ASN A 13 -8.03 -7.36 -8.90
C ASN A 13 -9.57 -7.34 -9.09
N ASP A 14 -10.29 -8.30 -8.50
CA ASP A 14 -11.77 -8.34 -8.59
C ASP A 14 -12.48 -7.36 -7.64
N TYR A 15 -11.80 -6.84 -6.61
CA TYR A 15 -12.37 -5.93 -5.59
C TYR A 15 -11.69 -4.55 -5.52
N LEU A 16 -10.55 -4.36 -6.19
CA LEU A 16 -9.86 -3.07 -6.29
C LEU A 16 -10.73 -1.97 -6.94
N PRO A 17 -11.53 -2.24 -8.00
CA PRO A 17 -12.42 -1.23 -8.59
C PRO A 17 -13.43 -0.67 -7.58
N ILE A 18 -13.91 -1.51 -6.65
CA ILE A 18 -14.89 -1.12 -5.63
C ILE A 18 -14.31 -0.12 -4.63
N ARG A 19 -12.98 -0.11 -4.43
CA ARG A 19 -12.31 0.79 -3.46
C ARG A 19 -11.93 2.14 -4.06
N GLU A 20 -11.60 2.22 -5.34
CA GLU A 20 -11.40 3.50 -6.03
C GLU A 20 -12.69 4.33 -5.98
N HIS A 21 -13.85 3.68 -6.13
CA HIS A 21 -15.17 4.31 -6.00
C HIS A 21 -15.49 4.83 -4.57
N GLN A 22 -14.73 4.43 -3.55
CA GLN A 22 -14.88 4.92 -2.17
C GLN A 22 -13.91 6.05 -1.81
N GLY A 23 -13.15 6.56 -2.78
CA GLY A 23 -12.23 7.69 -2.55
C GLY A 23 -10.94 7.28 -1.87
N PHE A 24 -10.41 6.08 -2.16
CA PHE A 24 -9.04 5.71 -1.86
C PHE A 24 -8.16 5.88 -3.10
N HIS A 25 -6.92 6.32 -2.89
CA HIS A 25 -5.89 6.27 -3.93
C HIS A 25 -5.07 5.00 -3.75
N LEU A 26 -5.01 4.14 -4.75
CA LEU A 26 -4.37 2.83 -4.65
C LEU A 26 -3.00 2.86 -5.34
N ILE A 27 -1.97 2.42 -4.63
CA ILE A 27 -0.64 2.17 -5.19
C ILE A 27 -0.45 0.66 -5.20
N LEU A 28 -0.46 0.07 -6.40
CA LEU A 28 -0.23 -1.36 -6.56
C LEU A 28 1.27 -1.66 -6.56
N ALA A 29 1.68 -2.55 -5.67
CA ALA A 29 3.06 -2.97 -5.52
C ALA A 29 3.14 -4.45 -5.10
N PRO A 30 2.65 -5.39 -5.94
CA PRO A 30 2.56 -6.81 -5.59
C PRO A 30 3.93 -7.48 -5.44
N THR A 31 4.97 -7.00 -6.14
CA THR A 31 6.32 -7.58 -6.06
C THR A 31 7.19 -6.86 -5.02
N PRO A 32 8.23 -7.52 -4.48
CA PRO A 32 9.18 -6.86 -3.58
C PRO A 32 9.87 -5.62 -4.17
N ALA A 33 10.17 -5.63 -5.46
CA ALA A 33 10.81 -4.51 -6.14
C ALA A 33 9.87 -3.30 -6.26
N GLU A 34 8.62 -3.52 -6.66
CA GLU A 34 7.61 -2.46 -6.72
C GLU A 34 7.30 -1.92 -5.33
N ARG A 35 7.26 -2.78 -4.31
CA ARG A 35 7.07 -2.37 -2.91
C ARG A 35 8.16 -1.43 -2.46
N ALA A 36 9.43 -1.79 -2.67
CA ALA A 36 10.56 -0.94 -2.33
C ALA A 36 10.49 0.40 -3.07
N GLN A 37 10.18 0.38 -4.37
CA GLN A 37 10.04 1.59 -5.17
C GLN A 37 8.91 2.49 -4.69
N ALA A 38 7.74 1.92 -4.36
CA ALA A 38 6.58 2.64 -3.89
C ALA A 38 6.82 3.30 -2.52
N ILE A 39 7.44 2.57 -1.59
CA ILE A 39 7.83 3.10 -0.27
C ILE A 39 8.82 4.26 -0.44
N ALA A 40 9.85 4.09 -1.27
CA ALA A 40 10.84 5.14 -1.52
C ALA A 40 10.24 6.40 -2.19
N SER A 41 9.30 6.22 -3.12
CA SER A 41 8.75 7.32 -3.93
C SER A 41 7.59 8.04 -3.25
N HIS A 42 6.80 7.32 -2.44
CA HIS A 42 5.51 7.77 -1.94
C HIS A 42 5.32 7.59 -0.43
N GLY A 43 6.32 7.11 0.30
CA GLY A 43 6.19 6.71 1.71
C GLY A 43 5.60 7.78 2.64
N SER A 44 5.91 9.05 2.41
CA SER A 44 5.38 10.18 3.18
C SER A 44 3.87 10.44 3.00
N ARG A 45 3.22 9.78 2.03
CA ARG A 45 1.81 9.96 1.70
C ARG A 45 0.99 8.69 1.87
N ILE A 46 1.60 7.54 2.15
CA ILE A 46 0.90 6.27 2.33
C ILE A 46 0.30 6.24 3.73
N ASP A 47 -1.03 6.14 3.77
CA ASP A 47 -1.82 6.15 5.00
C ASP A 47 -2.09 4.74 5.55
N ALA A 48 -2.06 3.73 4.68
CA ALA A 48 -2.35 2.35 5.03
C ALA A 48 -1.68 1.36 4.06
N VAL A 49 -1.50 0.11 4.52
CA VAL A 49 -1.00 -1.00 3.70
C VAL A 49 -2.00 -2.16 3.73
N LEU A 50 -2.35 -2.66 2.54
CA LEU A 50 -3.15 -3.86 2.33
C LEU A 50 -2.21 -5.03 1.99
N THR A 51 -2.12 -5.98 2.91
CA THR A 51 -1.21 -7.13 2.83
C THR A 51 -1.92 -8.43 3.21
N ARG A 52 -1.24 -9.58 3.09
CA ARG A 52 -1.67 -10.88 3.63
C ARG A 52 -0.87 -11.23 4.89
N GLY A 53 -1.45 -12.06 5.76
CA GLY A 53 -0.87 -12.47 7.04
C GLY A 53 0.64 -12.80 7.02
N PRO A 54 1.12 -13.70 6.13
CA PRO A 54 2.54 -14.05 6.11
C PRO A 54 3.47 -13.02 5.46
N LEU A 55 2.94 -12.02 4.74
CA LEU A 55 3.76 -11.00 4.06
C LEU A 55 4.04 -9.79 4.96
N GLY A 56 3.00 -9.26 5.60
CA GLY A 56 3.12 -8.19 6.61
C GLY A 56 3.97 -6.98 6.19
N LEU A 57 4.48 -6.27 7.20
CA LEU A 57 5.49 -5.20 7.10
C LEU A 57 6.65 -5.49 8.05
N THR A 58 7.86 -5.12 7.63
CA THR A 58 9.03 -5.08 8.52
C THR A 58 9.06 -3.76 9.30
N ALA A 59 9.87 -3.70 10.37
CA ALA A 59 10.03 -2.49 11.17
C ALA A 59 10.60 -1.32 10.35
N ASP A 60 11.60 -1.58 9.49
CA ASP A 60 12.23 -0.55 8.65
C ASP A 60 11.23 0.05 7.65
N GLU A 61 10.32 -0.76 7.12
CA GLU A 61 9.28 -0.27 6.22
C GLU A 61 8.22 0.54 6.96
N ILE A 62 7.84 0.15 8.18
CA ILE A 62 6.95 0.97 9.01
C ILE A 62 7.61 2.33 9.28
N ALA A 63 8.91 2.36 9.60
CA ALA A 63 9.64 3.59 9.82
C ALA A 63 9.72 4.49 8.55
N ALA A 64 9.76 3.87 7.37
CA ALA A 64 9.74 4.58 6.08
C ALA A 64 8.35 5.10 5.66
N LEU A 65 7.30 4.76 6.41
CA LEU A 65 5.91 5.14 6.14
C LEU A 65 5.37 6.03 7.29
N PRO A 66 5.85 7.28 7.43
CA PRO A 66 5.56 8.12 8.60
C PRO A 66 4.09 8.57 8.70
N ALA A 67 3.28 8.37 7.66
CA ALA A 67 1.87 8.73 7.62
C ALA A 67 0.92 7.56 7.92
N LEU A 68 1.45 6.37 8.25
CA LEU A 68 0.63 5.23 8.68
C LEU A 68 -0.23 5.59 9.89
N LYS A 69 -1.50 5.19 9.83
CA LYS A 69 -2.50 5.39 10.89
C LYS A 69 -2.73 4.15 11.74
#